data_AF-I3UHZ9-F1
#
_entry.id   AF-I3UHZ9-F1
#
_cell.length_a   1.000
_cell.length_b   1.000
_cell.length_c   1.000
_cell.angle_alpha   90.00
_cell.angle_beta   90.00
_cell.angle_gamma   90.00
#
_symmetry.space_group_name_H-M   'P 1'
#
loop_
_entity.id
_entity.type
_entity.pdbx_description
1 polymer ?
#
loop_
_entity_poly.entity_id
_entity_poly.type
_entity_poly.pdbx_seq_one_letter_code
_entity_poly.pdbx_strand_id
1 'polypeptide(L)'
;MRGFLIAGAIGLSIALMGCGEKAEAETPPTPPGQSIPEGTPMPKEGEVMNKDIKLGNCKRGAELFGKNSKSEAQHCKKNLGQNVCEKYYDKAACG
;
A
#
# COMPACT_ATOMS: atom_id res chain seq x y z
N MET A 1 22.41 43.41 6.90
CA MET A 1 21.69 43.23 8.19
C MET A 1 20.28 42.78 7.86
N ARG A 2 19.94 41.52 8.18
CA ARG A 2 18.97 41.13 9.24
C ARG A 2 17.52 41.38 8.78
N GLY A 3 16.63 40.40 8.63
CA GLY A 3 16.65 38.99 9.01
C GLY A 3 15.20 38.54 9.02
N PHE A 4 14.90 37.42 8.36
CA PHE A 4 13.60 36.76 8.47
C PHE A 4 13.44 36.24 9.91
N LEU A 5 12.40 36.67 10.62
CA LEU A 5 12.01 36.08 11.90
C LEU A 5 10.81 35.16 11.65
N ILE A 6 11.11 33.88 11.44
CA ILE A 6 10.14 32.80 11.58
C ILE A 6 10.04 32.52 13.09
N ALA A 7 8.91 32.87 13.69
CA ALA A 7 8.59 32.49 15.06
C ALA A 7 8.23 31.01 15.08
N GLY A 8 9.02 30.23 15.82
CA GLY A 8 8.84 28.80 15.99
C GLY A 8 8.11 28.42 17.28
N ALA A 9 7.63 27.17 17.23
CA ALA A 9 7.50 26.18 18.30
C ALA A 9 6.44 26.35 19.39
N ILE A 10 5.82 25.21 19.74
CA ILE A 10 5.24 24.69 21.01
C ILE A 10 4.03 23.81 20.60
N GLY A 11 3.82 22.56 20.99
CA GLY A 11 4.46 21.58 21.89
C GLY A 11 3.82 20.22 21.57
N LEU A 12 4.55 19.10 21.58
CA LEU A 12 4.78 18.22 22.74
C LEU A 12 3.52 17.94 23.59
N SER A 13 2.90 16.76 23.42
CA SER A 13 2.35 15.88 24.48
C SER A 13 1.43 14.80 23.85
N ILE A 14 1.87 13.54 23.74
CA ILE A 14 1.78 12.40 24.69
C ILE A 14 0.54 11.52 24.41
N ALA A 15 0.86 10.24 24.22
CA ALA A 15 -0.01 9.09 24.03
C ALA A 15 -0.99 8.83 25.18
N LEU A 16 -2.07 8.09 24.91
CA LEU A 16 -2.77 7.11 25.78
C LEU A 16 -3.68 6.28 24.84
N MET A 17 -3.29 5.05 24.49
CA MET A 17 -3.80 3.79 25.07
C MET A 17 -5.33 3.67 25.10
N GLY A 18 -5.87 2.68 24.38
CA GLY A 18 -7.24 2.21 24.58
C GLY A 18 -7.81 1.41 23.40
N CYS A 19 -7.53 0.10 23.36
CA CYS A 19 -8.26 -0.88 22.56
C CYS A 19 -9.54 -1.26 23.35
N GLY A 20 -10.73 -1.24 22.74
CA GLY A 20 -11.93 -1.86 23.32
C GLY A 20 -13.27 -1.29 22.88
N GLU A 21 -14.07 -2.16 22.24
CA GLU A 21 -15.53 -2.18 22.09
C GLU A 21 -16.34 -0.99 21.48
N LYS A 22 -16.76 -1.21 20.22
CA LYS A 22 -18.15 -1.31 19.71
C LYS A 22 -19.22 -0.28 20.17
N ALA A 23 -19.79 0.46 19.21
CA ALA A 23 -21.25 0.61 19.01
C ALA A 23 -21.55 1.37 17.70
N GLU A 24 -22.72 1.06 17.14
CA GLU A 24 -23.20 1.28 15.78
C GLU A 24 -23.68 2.70 15.42
N ALA A 25 -23.75 2.95 14.10
CA ALA A 25 -24.49 4.00 13.37
C ALA A 25 -24.01 5.45 13.64
N GLU A 26 -23.77 6.33 12.66
CA GLU A 26 -24.56 6.68 11.48
C GLU A 26 -23.62 7.25 10.38
N THR A 27 -23.83 6.86 9.11
CA THR A 27 -23.04 7.31 7.95
C THR A 27 -23.20 8.82 7.68
N PRO A 28 -22.11 9.61 7.52
CA PRO A 28 -22.20 10.95 6.93
C PRO A 28 -22.46 10.86 5.41
N PRO A 29 -23.24 11.79 4.82
CA PRO A 29 -23.64 11.74 3.42
C PRO A 29 -22.43 11.93 2.48
N THR A 30 -22.28 11.00 1.53
CA THR A 30 -21.28 11.05 0.46
C THR A 30 -21.45 12.32 -0.38
N PRO A 31 -20.37 13.09 -0.67
CA PRO A 31 -20.45 14.25 -1.57
C PRO A 31 -20.87 13.85 -3.00
N PRO A 32 -21.57 14.73 -3.75
CA PRO A 32 -22.13 14.41 -5.07
C PRO A 32 -21.04 13.99 -6.06
N GLY A 33 -21.30 12.87 -6.73
CA GLY A 33 -20.35 12.10 -7.51
C GLY A 33 -19.61 12.89 -8.59
N GLN A 34 -18.29 12.93 -8.46
CA GLN A 34 -17.44 12.94 -9.64
C GLN A 34 -17.54 11.55 -10.27
N SER A 35 -18.15 11.47 -11.45
CA SER A 35 -18.24 10.25 -12.24
C SER A 35 -16.82 9.73 -12.47
N ILE A 36 -16.48 8.61 -11.82
CA ILE A 36 -15.29 7.85 -12.15
C ILE A 36 -15.48 7.42 -13.61
N PRO A 37 -14.54 7.70 -14.54
CA PRO A 37 -14.69 7.28 -15.93
C PRO A 37 -14.91 5.76 -15.97
N GLU A 38 -16.11 5.37 -16.41
CA GLU A 38 -16.52 3.99 -16.58
C GLU A 38 -15.74 3.41 -17.76
N GLY A 39 -14.60 2.75 -17.47
CA GLY A 39 -13.72 2.34 -18.55
C GLY A 39 -12.51 1.48 -18.21
N THR A 40 -12.24 1.18 -16.93
CA THR A 40 -11.37 0.05 -16.61
C THR A 40 -12.25 -1.19 -16.45
N PRO A 41 -12.19 -2.17 -17.37
CA PRO A 41 -12.94 -3.41 -17.20
C PRO A 41 -12.51 -4.03 -15.87
N MET A 42 -13.45 -4.14 -14.94
CA MET A 42 -13.25 -4.91 -13.72
C MET A 42 -13.08 -6.37 -14.17
N PRO A 43 -11.89 -6.99 -13.98
CA PRO A 43 -11.68 -8.36 -14.41
C PRO A 43 -12.71 -9.24 -13.69
N LYS A 44 -13.36 -10.16 -14.41
CA LYS A 44 -14.38 -11.03 -13.82
C LYS A 44 -13.78 -11.71 -12.60
N GLU A 45 -14.53 -11.77 -11.51
CA GLU A 45 -14.09 -12.47 -10.29
C GLU A 45 -13.68 -13.90 -10.66
N GLY A 46 -12.38 -14.20 -10.53
CA GLY A 46 -11.80 -15.51 -10.87
C GLY A 46 -11.11 -15.63 -12.23
N GLU A 47 -11.20 -14.64 -13.12
CA GLU A 47 -10.41 -14.64 -14.36
C GLU A 47 -8.97 -14.20 -14.06
N VAL A 48 -8.10 -15.20 -13.95
CA VAL A 48 -6.65 -15.16 -14.17
C VAL A 48 -6.08 -13.75 -14.16
N MET A 49 -5.63 -13.25 -12.99
CA MET A 49 -4.83 -12.02 -12.95
C MET A 49 -3.74 -12.14 -14.00
N ASN A 50 -3.81 -11.28 -15.02
CA ASN A 50 -2.84 -11.24 -16.10
C ASN A 50 -1.42 -11.17 -15.49
N LYS A 51 -0.45 -11.84 -16.09
CA LYS A 51 0.95 -11.83 -15.64
C LYS A 51 1.45 -10.40 -15.40
N ASP A 52 0.99 -9.44 -16.19
CA ASP A 52 1.30 -8.01 -16.03
C ASP A 52 0.79 -7.43 -14.70
N ILE A 53 -0.43 -7.79 -14.29
CA ILE A 53 -1.01 -7.35 -13.01
C ILE A 53 -0.24 -7.97 -11.85
N LYS A 54 0.08 -9.27 -11.95
CA LYS A 54 0.90 -9.96 -10.94
C LYS A 54 2.30 -9.31 -10.84
N LEU A 55 2.89 -8.95 -11.97
CA LEU A 55 4.19 -8.26 -12.03
C LEU A 55 4.10 -6.87 -11.40
N GLY A 56 3.04 -6.12 -11.69
CA GLY A 56 2.75 -4.83 -11.08
C GLY A 56 2.62 -4.93 -9.55
N ASN A 57 1.89 -5.93 -9.06
CA ASN A 57 1.74 -6.19 -7.63
C ASN A 57 3.08 -6.58 -6.99
N CYS A 58 3.87 -7.43 -7.65
CA CYS A 58 5.21 -7.80 -7.17
C CYS A 58 6.12 -6.57 -7.02
N LYS A 59 6.18 -5.71 -8.04
CA LYS A 59 6.96 -4.47 -8.00
C LYS A 59 6.47 -3.53 -6.91
N ARG A 60 5.15 -3.28 -6.86
CA ARG A 60 4.53 -2.37 -5.88
C ARG A 60 4.72 -2.87 -4.45
N GLY A 61 4.67 -4.19 -4.22
CA GLY A 61 4.96 -4.79 -2.92
C GLY A 61 6.39 -4.50 -2.46
N ALA A 62 7.37 -4.54 -3.37
CA ALA A 62 8.77 -4.26 -3.03
C ALA A 62 8.97 -2.77 -2.70
N GLU A 63 8.24 -1.89 -3.38
CA GLU A 63 8.24 -0.44 -3.14
C GLU A 63 7.57 -0.08 -1.80
N LEU A 64 6.50 -0.78 -1.42
CA LEU A 64 5.74 -0.49 -0.19
C LEU A 64 6.32 -1.15 1.06
N PHE A 65 6.72 -2.42 0.97
CA PHE A 65 7.15 -3.23 2.11
C PHE A 65 8.67 -3.44 2.17
N GLY A 66 9.40 -2.97 1.15
CA GLY A 66 10.84 -3.13 1.05
C GLY A 66 11.25 -4.45 0.37
N LYS A 67 12.43 -4.42 -0.26
CA LYS A 67 13.00 -5.56 -1.01
C LYS A 67 13.38 -6.76 -0.13
N ASN A 68 13.51 -6.56 1.17
CA ASN A 68 13.80 -7.58 2.17
C ASN A 68 12.54 -8.23 2.76
N SER A 69 11.34 -7.81 2.37
CA SER A 69 10.08 -8.40 2.83
C SER A 69 9.93 -9.83 2.33
N LYS A 70 10.12 -10.81 3.23
CA LYS A 70 9.99 -12.24 2.90
C LYS A 70 8.59 -12.62 2.45
N SER A 71 7.55 -12.09 3.09
CA SER A 71 6.15 -12.42 2.75
C SER A 71 5.84 -12.03 1.31
N GLU A 72 6.18 -10.80 0.93
CA GLU A 72 5.91 -10.27 -0.40
C GLU A 72 6.81 -10.90 -1.47
N ALA A 73 8.08 -11.15 -1.14
CA ALA A 73 9.00 -11.86 -2.02
C ALA A 73 8.51 -13.29 -2.33
N GLN A 74 8.08 -14.05 -1.32
CA GLN A 74 7.56 -15.40 -1.53
C GLN A 74 6.23 -15.39 -2.29
N HIS A 75 5.37 -14.39 -2.05
CA HIS A 75 4.13 -14.24 -2.80
C HIS A 75 4.39 -13.91 -4.28
N CYS A 76 5.36 -13.03 -4.57
CA CYS A 76 5.80 -12.77 -5.93
C CYS A 76 6.42 -14.02 -6.59
N LYS A 77 7.32 -14.72 -5.90
CA LYS A 77 7.95 -15.96 -6.37
C LYS A 77 6.92 -17.04 -6.72
N LYS A 78 5.90 -17.24 -5.87
CA LYS A 78 4.82 -18.22 -6.12
C LYS A 78 4.04 -17.91 -7.41
N ASN A 79 3.86 -16.64 -7.73
CA ASN A 79 3.05 -16.20 -8.86
C ASN A 79 3.82 -16.07 -10.18
N LEU A 80 5.10 -15.68 -10.11
CA LEU A 80 5.90 -15.28 -11.27
C LEU A 80 7.25 -16.01 -11.40
N GLY A 81 7.63 -16.77 -10.37
CA GLY A 81 8.86 -17.55 -10.33
C GLY A 81 10.04 -16.82 -9.68
N GLN A 82 11.09 -17.61 -9.43
CA GLN A 82 12.32 -17.19 -8.75
C GLN A 82 13.01 -16.01 -9.46
N ASN A 83 13.16 -16.08 -10.79
CA ASN A 83 13.84 -15.05 -11.58
C ASN A 83 13.15 -13.69 -11.47
N VAL A 84 11.82 -13.66 -11.43
CA VAL A 84 11.07 -12.40 -11.27
C VAL A 84 11.17 -11.88 -9.85
N CYS A 85 11.13 -12.76 -8.84
CA CYS A 85 11.35 -12.36 -7.45
C CYS A 85 12.69 -11.64 -7.26
N GLU A 86 13.80 -12.23 -7.74
CA GLU A 86 15.15 -11.66 -7.59
C GLU A 86 15.38 -10.37 -8.39
N LYS A 87 14.47 -9.99 -9.31
CA LYS A 87 14.51 -8.67 -9.98
C LYS A 87 13.98 -7.55 -9.09
N TYR A 88 13.03 -7.83 -8.19
CA TYR A 88 12.35 -6.82 -7.39
C TYR A 88 12.68 -6.90 -5.89
N TYR A 89 12.99 -8.10 -5.39
CA TYR A 89 13.33 -8.38 -4.00
C TYR A 89 14.76 -8.89 -3.86
N ASP A 90 15.29 -8.85 -2.65
CA ASP A 90 16.59 -9.40 -2.33
C ASP A 90 16.57 -10.93 -2.43
N LYS A 91 17.69 -11.50 -2.89
CA LYS A 91 17.86 -12.95 -3.01
C LYS A 91 17.58 -13.70 -1.70
N ALA A 92 17.93 -13.09 -0.56
CA ALA A 92 17.66 -13.65 0.76
C ALA A 92 16.17 -13.70 1.12
N ALA A 93 15.35 -12.80 0.57
CA ALA A 93 13.90 -12.79 0.76
C ALA A 93 13.19 -13.77 -0.20
N CYS A 94 13.75 -13.97 -1.40
CA CYS A 94 13.31 -14.98 -2.36
C CYS A 94 13.81 -16.41 -2.05
N GLY A 95 14.75 -16.55 -1.11
CA GLY A 95 15.32 -17.81 -0.64
C GLY A 95 14.28 -18.76 -0.07
#